data_AF-A0A812QSF1-F1
#
_entry.id   AF-A0A812QSF1-F1
#
_cell.length_a   1.000
_cell.length_b   1.000
_cell.length_c   1.000
_cell.angle_alpha   90.00
_cell.angle_beta   90.00
_cell.angle_gamma   90.00
#
_symmetry.space_group_name_H-M   'P 1'
#
loop_
_entity.id
_entity.type
_entity.pdbx_description
1 polymer ?
#
loop_
_entity_poly.entity_id
_entity_poly.type
_entity_poly.pdbx_seq_one_letter_code
_entity_poly.pdbx_strand_id
1 'polypeptide(L)'
;MTHMINKIPKLCEAGKPGPACRPPTLPLKLCVMPWEHRIGSLGSRYSEAHWDGITFGHFAADDCGRPSISFTYNPTNVDTAFPQLFSEVNWLPSVEATARMWIGESSITHNKVRLTGDLDGANQMTLTDVDGTLLGSSQADGSLVTVYNPGLAEQSCTEFGSSYYSCPDLRLRYMTWEAVGGPSHRVLSKFKAWRASDDRSTWSTGPRPDKGCIPDEAEQDRNWKIRPNDMYNLTMFTSPPKHHRLFWFNDNQDDSIRLDIFLTQPFRLEVYVDGALMPEDSYDTAKLEPPRLPELSDAHGSYAFDPHARRFYVIMKGGVFGGRAATRGGGFILLRLLQVVQISMTVAVPFSTFDGDAVINNVATLLQIDPSRIKIVSVQSRAEVAAQGGRLLQADDGVSLIFQIVEPNPEPVPGEAFSESGAPPPNGSSWEDVIPAAPESNETSQNQTTGEDSTENAFEYSEQGLEELATLVQVLQNASETGALSQALNADVIIESIELTDTTQPEAGRLKESLICNDPRRLRLHAPVRSGSLARLSLFLSLFISRSLSVIVSRELP
;
A
#
# COMPACT_ATOMS: atom_id res chain seq x y z
N MET A 1 -17.76 16.70 -28.22
CA MET A 1 -16.84 16.02 -29.14
C MET A 1 -15.43 16.35 -28.66
N THR A 2 -14.86 15.51 -27.80
CA THR A 2 -13.55 15.75 -27.19
C THR A 2 -12.53 14.88 -27.92
N HIS A 3 -11.63 15.49 -28.68
CA HIS A 3 -10.56 14.77 -29.36
C HIS A 3 -9.46 14.46 -28.34
N MET A 4 -9.21 13.19 -28.05
CA MET A 4 -7.93 12.75 -27.49
C MET A 4 -7.15 12.05 -28.59
N ILE A 5 -5.94 12.54 -28.84
CA ILE A 5 -5.05 12.03 -29.88
C ILE A 5 -3.89 11.34 -29.18
N ASN A 6 -3.68 10.10 -29.58
CA ASN A 6 -2.79 9.12 -28.99
C ASN A 6 -1.49 8.95 -29.82
N LYS A 7 -0.45 8.37 -29.23
CA LYS A 7 0.94 8.46 -29.71
C LYS A 7 1.25 7.76 -31.05
N ILE A 8 1.98 8.53 -31.87
CA ILE A 8 2.82 8.27 -33.07
C ILE A 8 2.21 8.37 -34.50
N PRO A 9 0.93 8.17 -34.80
CA PRO A 9 0.40 8.38 -36.15
C PRO A 9 -0.08 9.81 -36.34
N LYS A 10 0.42 10.50 -37.38
CA LYS A 10 0.00 11.86 -37.76
C LYS A 10 0.14 12.96 -36.70
N LEU A 11 0.95 12.75 -35.66
CA LEU A 11 1.47 13.84 -34.83
C LEU A 11 2.74 14.42 -35.46
N CYS A 12 2.88 15.74 -35.36
CA CYS A 12 3.92 16.59 -35.97
C CYS A 12 5.38 16.26 -35.55
N GLU A 13 5.66 15.17 -34.83
CA GLU A 13 6.98 14.91 -34.21
C GLU A 13 7.91 13.94 -34.96
N ALA A 14 7.46 13.24 -36.01
CA ALA A 14 8.32 12.29 -36.73
C ALA A 14 8.81 12.78 -38.10
N GLY A 15 9.06 14.08 -38.27
CA GLY A 15 9.67 14.63 -39.49
C GLY A 15 10.47 15.88 -39.17
N LYS A 16 11.54 16.13 -39.95
CA LYS A 16 12.28 17.41 -39.98
C LYS A 16 11.31 18.60 -39.84
N PRO A 17 11.71 19.71 -39.18
CA PRO A 17 10.82 20.76 -38.68
C PRO A 17 9.86 21.23 -39.79
N GLY A 18 8.65 20.67 -39.77
CA GLY A 18 7.54 21.07 -40.61
C GLY A 18 6.72 22.12 -39.88
N PRO A 19 6.00 22.99 -40.61
CA PRO A 19 5.24 24.09 -40.04
C PRO A 19 4.15 23.56 -39.09
N ALA A 20 4.08 24.18 -37.92
CA ALA A 20 3.28 23.80 -36.77
C ALA A 20 1.83 23.41 -37.11
N CYS A 21 1.39 22.24 -36.63
CA CYS A 21 0.00 21.81 -36.60
C CYS A 21 -0.85 22.81 -35.78
N ARG A 22 -1.94 23.35 -36.34
CA ARG A 22 -2.96 24.13 -35.61
C ARG A 22 -4.36 23.49 -35.73
N PRO A 23 -5.10 23.29 -34.62
CA PRO A 23 -4.63 23.47 -33.25
C PRO A 23 -3.55 22.43 -32.90
N PRO A 24 -2.61 22.77 -32.00
CA PRO A 24 -1.62 21.82 -31.54
C PRO A 24 -2.32 20.62 -30.91
N THR A 25 -2.02 19.43 -31.42
CA THR A 25 -2.55 18.15 -30.91
C THR A 25 -1.66 17.56 -29.83
N LEU A 26 -0.77 18.37 -29.26
CA LEU A 26 0.01 18.02 -28.09
C LEU A 26 -0.92 18.00 -26.86
N PRO A 27 -0.91 16.92 -26.05
CA PRO A 27 -1.56 16.94 -24.74
C PRO A 27 -0.84 17.83 -23.71
N LEU A 28 0.21 18.56 -24.11
CA LEU A 28 0.73 19.72 -23.37
C LEU A 28 -0.27 20.88 -23.45
N LYS A 29 -1.46 20.69 -22.90
CA LYS A 29 -2.25 21.83 -22.45
C LYS A 29 -1.49 22.44 -21.27
N LEU A 30 -1.09 23.70 -21.46
CA LEU A 30 -1.03 24.74 -20.41
C LEU A 30 -1.78 24.26 -19.18
N CYS A 31 -1.09 23.96 -18.08
CA CYS A 31 -1.48 23.80 -16.66
C CYS A 31 -2.96 23.53 -16.25
N VAL A 32 -3.85 23.11 -17.14
CA VAL A 32 -5.31 23.20 -16.98
C VAL A 32 -5.91 21.84 -16.65
N MET A 33 -5.14 20.76 -16.72
CA MET A 33 -5.55 19.47 -16.16
C MET A 33 -4.35 18.64 -15.73
N PRO A 34 -3.73 18.91 -14.57
CA PRO A 34 -2.98 17.87 -13.94
C PRO A 34 -3.69 17.46 -12.66
N TRP A 35 -4.66 16.55 -12.80
CA TRP A 35 -5.22 15.88 -11.62
C TRP A 35 -4.10 15.09 -10.91
N GLU A 36 -3.10 14.64 -11.67
CA GLU A 36 -1.85 14.05 -11.21
C GLU A 36 -0.93 15.01 -10.43
N HIS A 37 -1.06 16.34 -10.59
CA HIS A 37 -0.33 17.30 -9.74
C HIS A 37 -1.14 17.72 -8.50
N ARG A 38 -2.34 17.14 -8.31
CA ARG A 38 -3.15 17.27 -7.09
C ARG A 38 -3.10 16.01 -6.22
N ILE A 39 -2.17 15.09 -6.51
CA ILE A 39 -1.94 13.90 -5.70
C ILE A 39 -1.52 14.34 -4.29
N GLY A 40 -2.11 13.73 -3.25
CA GLY A 40 -2.06 14.22 -1.88
C GLY A 40 -3.11 15.28 -1.51
N SER A 41 -3.87 15.84 -2.47
CA SER A 41 -5.07 16.61 -2.13
C SER A 41 -6.20 15.64 -1.78
N LEU A 42 -6.79 15.80 -0.60
CA LEU A 42 -7.76 14.83 -0.07
C LEU A 42 -8.95 14.57 -1.01
N GLY A 43 -9.26 15.49 -1.94
CA GLY A 43 -10.35 15.33 -2.91
C GLY A 43 -10.04 14.50 -4.16
N SER A 44 -8.77 14.33 -4.57
CA SER A 44 -8.45 13.64 -5.83
C SER A 44 -8.72 12.13 -5.81
N ARG A 45 -8.79 11.50 -4.62
CA ARG A 45 -9.05 10.06 -4.46
C ARG A 45 -10.35 9.56 -5.11
N TYR A 46 -11.35 10.44 -5.22
CA TYR A 46 -12.67 10.15 -5.78
C TYR A 46 -12.73 10.38 -7.29
N SER A 47 -11.61 10.74 -7.91
CA SER A 47 -11.60 11.07 -9.33
C SER A 47 -11.73 9.80 -10.15
N GLU A 48 -12.65 9.82 -11.10
CA GLU A 48 -12.88 8.76 -12.08
C GLU A 48 -13.07 9.40 -13.45
N ALA A 49 -12.73 8.67 -14.51
CA ALA A 49 -13.03 9.05 -15.88
C ALA A 49 -14.09 8.11 -16.45
N HIS A 50 -15.21 8.66 -16.89
CA HIS A 50 -16.31 7.92 -17.51
C HIS A 50 -16.33 8.18 -19.02
N TRP A 51 -16.36 7.11 -19.80
CA TRP A 51 -16.26 7.08 -21.25
C TRP A 51 -17.49 6.38 -21.83
N ASP A 52 -18.50 7.15 -22.19
CA ASP A 52 -19.81 6.63 -22.59
C ASP A 52 -20.17 7.00 -24.03
N GLY A 53 -20.80 6.07 -24.76
CA GLY A 53 -21.33 6.30 -26.10
C GLY A 53 -20.26 6.62 -27.15
N ILE A 54 -19.09 6.00 -27.05
CA ILE A 54 -17.94 6.32 -27.90
C ILE A 54 -17.91 5.45 -29.15
N THR A 55 -17.87 6.07 -30.33
CA THR A 55 -17.65 5.35 -31.60
C THR A 55 -16.24 5.61 -32.14
N PHE A 56 -15.47 4.55 -32.37
CA PHE A 56 -14.16 4.62 -33.01
C PHE A 56 -14.24 4.17 -34.48
N GLY A 57 -13.56 4.91 -35.37
CA GLY A 57 -13.52 4.65 -36.81
C GLY A 57 -12.17 4.98 -37.42
N HIS A 58 -11.81 4.27 -38.50
CA HIS A 58 -10.64 4.55 -39.33
C HIS A 58 -9.26 4.48 -38.63
N PHE A 59 -9.12 3.62 -37.63
CA PHE A 59 -7.83 3.31 -36.98
C PHE A 59 -7.25 2.01 -37.54
N ALA A 60 -5.98 2.04 -37.96
CA ALA A 60 -5.29 0.95 -38.62
C ALA A 60 -3.86 0.81 -38.09
N ALA A 61 -3.35 -0.41 -38.00
CA ALA A 61 -1.99 -0.68 -37.55
C ALA A 61 -0.93 -0.12 -38.50
N ASP A 62 -1.30 0.12 -39.75
CA ASP A 62 -0.52 0.88 -40.73
C ASP A 62 -1.40 1.85 -41.52
N ASP A 63 -1.27 3.13 -41.21
CA ASP A 63 -1.85 4.27 -41.93
C ASP A 63 -0.71 5.18 -42.41
N CYS A 64 -0.35 5.01 -43.69
CA CYS A 64 0.74 5.75 -44.33
C CYS A 64 2.14 5.50 -43.71
N GLY A 65 2.43 4.24 -43.37
CA GLY A 65 3.70 3.82 -42.78
C GLY A 65 3.79 4.10 -41.27
N ARG A 66 2.66 4.37 -40.61
CA ARG A 66 2.59 4.71 -39.18
C ARG A 66 1.33 4.11 -38.53
N PRO A 67 1.40 3.63 -37.27
CA PRO A 67 0.27 2.97 -36.62
C PRO A 67 -0.76 3.98 -36.11
N SER A 68 -1.97 4.02 -36.70
CA SER A 68 -3.11 4.84 -36.28
C SER A 68 -3.88 4.21 -35.11
N ILE A 69 -3.68 4.68 -33.88
CA ILE A 69 -4.25 4.06 -32.66
C ILE A 69 -5.39 4.88 -32.05
N SER A 70 -6.45 4.20 -31.64
CA SER A 70 -7.65 4.84 -31.08
C SER A 70 -7.49 5.29 -29.62
N PHE A 71 -6.85 4.49 -28.77
CA PHE A 71 -6.64 4.77 -27.34
C PHE A 71 -5.16 4.57 -26.91
N THR A 72 -4.59 5.49 -26.11
CA THR A 72 -3.29 5.32 -25.43
C THR A 72 -3.29 5.97 -24.05
N TYR A 73 -2.28 5.65 -23.26
CA TYR A 73 -2.04 6.30 -21.98
C TYR A 73 -1.44 7.70 -22.16
N ASN A 74 -1.79 8.62 -21.27
CA ASN A 74 -1.15 9.93 -21.24
C ASN A 74 0.27 9.80 -20.62
N PRO A 75 1.35 10.03 -21.38
CA PRO A 75 2.71 9.89 -20.86
C PRO A 75 3.11 10.93 -19.82
N THR A 76 2.36 12.03 -19.69
CA THR A 76 2.62 13.03 -18.65
C THR A 76 2.02 12.61 -17.31
N ASN A 77 1.10 11.65 -17.32
CA ASN A 77 0.53 11.10 -16.12
C ASN A 77 1.44 10.02 -15.52
N VAL A 78 2.55 10.48 -14.94
CA VAL A 78 3.62 9.63 -14.42
C VAL A 78 3.23 8.91 -13.12
N ASP A 79 2.34 9.52 -12.34
CA ASP A 79 2.14 9.16 -10.94
C ASP A 79 0.80 8.47 -10.66
N THR A 80 -0.30 8.83 -11.33
CA THR A 80 -1.58 8.18 -11.00
C THR A 80 -2.56 8.06 -12.17
N ALA A 81 -2.96 6.84 -12.51
CA ALA A 81 -4.08 6.60 -13.40
C ALA A 81 -5.35 6.36 -12.59
N PHE A 82 -6.20 7.39 -12.52
CA PHE A 82 -7.56 7.27 -11.99
C PHE A 82 -8.34 6.17 -12.71
N PRO A 83 -9.31 5.53 -12.05
CA PRO A 83 -10.20 4.57 -12.69
C PRO A 83 -10.80 5.13 -13.97
N GLN A 84 -10.76 4.35 -15.05
CA GLN A 84 -11.35 4.69 -16.33
C GLN A 84 -12.43 3.67 -16.66
N LEU A 85 -13.67 4.11 -16.71
CA LEU A 85 -14.85 3.28 -16.92
C LEU A 85 -15.38 3.52 -18.33
N PHE A 86 -15.57 2.46 -19.10
CA PHE A 86 -16.06 2.50 -20.47
C PHE A 86 -17.40 1.78 -20.59
N SER A 87 -18.31 2.39 -21.33
CA SER A 87 -19.60 1.84 -21.70
C SER A 87 -20.00 2.30 -23.10
N GLU A 88 -20.89 1.54 -23.74
CA GLU A 88 -21.46 1.82 -25.06
C GLU A 88 -20.39 2.11 -26.14
N VAL A 89 -19.29 1.36 -26.12
CA VAL A 89 -18.18 1.50 -27.07
C VAL A 89 -18.51 0.78 -28.38
N ASN A 90 -18.50 1.54 -29.47
CA ASN A 90 -18.76 1.03 -30.81
C ASN A 90 -17.49 1.03 -31.68
N TRP A 91 -17.01 -0.16 -32.01
CA TRP A 91 -15.90 -0.37 -32.93
C TRP A 91 -16.41 -0.51 -34.37
N LEU A 92 -16.27 0.52 -35.21
CA LEU A 92 -16.63 0.41 -36.62
C LEU A 92 -15.76 -0.65 -37.34
N PRO A 93 -16.26 -1.32 -38.39
CA PRO A 93 -15.50 -2.32 -39.15
C PRO A 93 -14.16 -1.81 -39.71
N SER A 94 -14.03 -0.50 -39.89
CA SER A 94 -12.80 0.18 -40.30
C SER A 94 -11.70 0.21 -39.24
N VAL A 95 -11.96 -0.22 -38.00
CA VAL A 95 -10.98 -0.24 -36.92
C VAL A 95 -10.34 -1.61 -36.81
N GLU A 96 -9.04 -1.69 -37.10
CA GLU A 96 -8.27 -2.91 -36.90
C GLU A 96 -8.13 -3.23 -35.41
N ALA A 97 -8.24 -4.52 -35.04
CA ALA A 97 -8.20 -4.93 -33.64
C ALA A 97 -6.90 -4.52 -32.92
N THR A 98 -5.76 -4.62 -33.61
CA THR A 98 -4.43 -4.19 -33.14
C THR A 98 -4.28 -2.67 -33.06
N ALA A 99 -5.19 -1.91 -33.67
CA ALA A 99 -5.21 -0.46 -33.69
C ALA A 99 -6.19 0.15 -32.65
N ARG A 100 -6.95 -0.70 -31.95
CA ARG A 100 -7.88 -0.25 -30.91
C ARG A 100 -7.12 0.43 -29.78
N MET A 101 -6.10 -0.21 -29.21
CA MET A 101 -5.38 0.38 -28.08
C MET A 101 -3.88 0.13 -28.08
N TRP A 102 -3.15 1.12 -27.60
CA TRP A 102 -1.72 1.05 -27.34
C TRP A 102 -1.38 1.46 -25.91
N ILE A 103 -0.99 0.54 -25.04
CA ILE A 103 -0.50 0.83 -23.67
C ILE A 103 0.91 0.24 -23.49
N GLY A 104 1.72 0.32 -24.54
CA GLY A 104 3.09 -0.17 -24.58
C GLY A 104 4.14 0.94 -24.61
N GLU A 105 5.41 0.53 -24.57
CA GLU A 105 6.55 1.45 -24.61
C GLU A 105 6.52 2.29 -25.88
N SER A 106 6.45 3.61 -25.70
CA SER A 106 6.43 4.57 -26.79
C SER A 106 7.71 5.37 -26.78
N SER A 107 8.29 5.59 -27.96
CA SER A 107 9.54 6.32 -28.14
C SER A 107 9.47 7.80 -27.73
N ILE A 108 8.26 8.36 -27.60
CA ILE A 108 8.02 9.73 -27.13
C ILE A 108 8.07 9.74 -25.60
N THR A 109 9.20 9.41 -25.01
CA THR A 109 9.46 9.78 -23.62
C THR A 109 9.84 11.24 -23.66
N HIS A 110 9.04 12.11 -23.03
CA HIS A 110 9.37 13.53 -22.95
C HIS A 110 10.72 13.65 -22.24
N ASN A 111 11.78 13.93 -23.01
CA ASN A 111 13.15 14.37 -22.67
C ASN A 111 13.82 14.01 -21.32
N LYS A 112 13.33 13.08 -20.50
CA LYS A 112 13.96 12.66 -19.21
C LYS A 112 13.32 11.46 -18.51
N VAL A 113 12.08 11.05 -18.82
CA VAL A 113 11.42 9.93 -18.11
C VAL A 113 11.32 8.72 -19.01
N ARG A 114 12.28 7.78 -18.90
CA ARG A 114 12.08 6.42 -19.42
C ARG A 114 10.92 5.79 -18.67
N LEU A 115 10.06 5.06 -19.38
CA LEU A 115 9.00 4.24 -18.80
C LEU A 115 9.65 3.02 -18.13
N THR A 116 10.31 3.25 -17.01
CA THR A 116 10.79 2.18 -16.12
C THR A 116 9.61 1.73 -15.26
N GLY A 117 9.67 0.51 -14.71
CA GLY A 117 8.62 -0.07 -13.85
C GLY A 117 8.40 0.63 -12.50
N ASP A 118 8.78 1.91 -12.38
CA ASP A 118 8.65 2.77 -11.22
C ASP A 118 7.72 3.97 -11.51
N LEU A 119 6.72 3.79 -12.39
CA LEU A 119 5.74 4.82 -12.75
C LEU A 119 4.34 4.31 -12.45
N ASP A 120 3.76 4.77 -11.36
CA ASP A 120 2.46 4.29 -10.89
C ASP A 120 1.34 4.64 -11.87
N GLY A 121 1.42 5.76 -12.59
CA GLY A 121 0.46 6.12 -13.62
C GLY A 121 0.36 5.05 -14.72
N ALA A 122 1.48 4.51 -15.19
CA ALA A 122 1.50 3.46 -16.21
C ALA A 122 1.35 2.04 -15.63
N ASN A 123 1.90 1.78 -14.43
CA ASN A 123 1.86 0.48 -13.75
C ASN A 123 0.49 0.14 -13.16
N GLN A 124 -0.27 1.15 -12.72
CA GLN A 124 -1.58 0.98 -12.10
C GLN A 124 -2.72 1.36 -13.06
N MET A 125 -2.42 1.57 -14.35
CA MET A 125 -3.43 1.87 -15.35
C MET A 125 -4.31 0.65 -15.64
N THR A 126 -5.61 0.85 -15.51
CA THR A 126 -6.65 -0.13 -15.86
C THR A 126 -7.81 0.58 -16.52
N LEU A 127 -8.40 -0.06 -17.53
CA LEU A 127 -9.68 0.36 -18.10
C LEU A 127 -10.72 -0.70 -17.72
N THR A 128 -11.82 -0.28 -17.13
CA THR A 128 -12.93 -1.14 -16.77
C THR A 128 -13.99 -1.05 -17.86
N ASP A 129 -14.31 -2.18 -18.45
CA ASP A 129 -15.38 -2.34 -19.43
C ASP A 129 -16.68 -2.66 -18.69
N VAL A 130 -17.49 -1.63 -18.44
CA VAL A 130 -18.66 -1.72 -17.57
C VAL A 130 -19.74 -2.62 -18.16
N ASP A 131 -19.85 -2.71 -19.48
CA ASP A 131 -20.94 -3.41 -20.17
C ASP A 131 -20.48 -4.46 -21.20
N GLY A 132 -19.16 -4.64 -21.38
CA GLY A 132 -18.58 -5.61 -22.31
C GLY A 132 -18.30 -5.05 -23.71
N THR A 133 -18.73 -3.82 -23.99
CA THR A 133 -18.60 -3.22 -25.33
C THR A 133 -17.17 -2.84 -25.68
N LEU A 134 -16.34 -2.48 -24.70
CA LEU A 134 -14.94 -2.13 -24.92
C LEU A 134 -14.13 -3.35 -25.40
N LEU A 135 -14.27 -4.47 -24.70
CA LEU A 135 -13.56 -5.73 -24.94
C LEU A 135 -14.23 -6.58 -26.01
N GLY A 136 -15.46 -6.24 -26.41
CA GLY A 136 -16.30 -7.08 -27.28
C GLY A 136 -16.68 -8.39 -26.60
N SER A 137 -16.83 -8.36 -25.28
CA SER A 137 -17.25 -9.48 -24.44
C SER A 137 -18.75 -9.46 -24.21
N SER A 138 -19.35 -10.62 -23.99
CA SER A 138 -20.73 -10.72 -23.45
C SER A 138 -20.81 -10.47 -21.95
N GLN A 139 -19.65 -10.36 -21.28
CA GLN A 139 -19.54 -10.13 -19.85
C GLN A 139 -19.29 -8.65 -19.58
N ALA A 140 -20.06 -8.12 -18.63
CA ALA A 140 -19.86 -6.83 -18.03
C ALA A 140 -18.72 -6.87 -16.99
N ASP A 141 -18.14 -5.70 -16.73
CA ASP A 141 -17.16 -5.43 -15.68
C ASP A 141 -15.79 -6.12 -15.89
N GLY A 142 -15.43 -6.35 -17.15
CA GLY A 142 -14.10 -6.83 -17.51
C GLY A 142 -13.03 -5.74 -17.36
N SER A 143 -11.77 -6.13 -17.32
CA SER A 143 -10.65 -5.19 -17.21
C SER A 143 -9.67 -5.34 -18.37
N LEU A 144 -9.15 -4.21 -18.83
CA LEU A 144 -7.95 -4.13 -19.62
C LEU A 144 -6.82 -3.61 -18.73
N VAL A 145 -5.70 -4.34 -18.71
CA VAL A 145 -4.57 -4.00 -17.85
C VAL A 145 -3.28 -3.82 -18.65
N THR A 146 -2.45 -2.92 -18.16
CA THR A 146 -1.17 -2.55 -18.75
C THR A 146 -0.16 -3.72 -18.81
N VAL A 147 0.67 -3.78 -19.87
CA VAL A 147 1.81 -4.72 -19.93
C VAL A 147 2.96 -4.34 -18.99
N TYR A 148 2.98 -3.10 -18.46
CA TYR A 148 4.00 -2.66 -17.51
C TYR A 148 3.88 -3.36 -16.15
N ASN A 149 2.67 -3.79 -15.80
CA ASN A 149 2.38 -4.50 -14.57
C ASN A 149 1.58 -5.78 -14.86
N PRO A 150 2.25 -6.82 -15.39
CA PRO A 150 1.58 -8.09 -15.66
C PRO A 150 1.05 -8.76 -14.39
N GLY A 151 1.49 -8.32 -13.21
CA GLY A 151 0.95 -8.76 -11.92
C GLY A 151 -0.54 -8.46 -11.73
N LEU A 152 -1.09 -7.48 -12.46
CA LEU A 152 -2.53 -7.19 -12.43
C LEU A 152 -3.35 -8.22 -13.22
N ALA A 153 -2.82 -8.72 -14.33
CA ALA A 153 -3.48 -9.69 -15.18
C ALA A 153 -3.63 -11.05 -14.49
N GLU A 154 -4.56 -11.85 -14.99
CA GLU A 154 -4.69 -13.27 -14.68
C GLU A 154 -4.11 -14.14 -15.81
N GLN A 155 -3.97 -15.44 -15.56
CA GLN A 155 -3.53 -16.39 -16.59
C GLN A 155 -4.56 -16.55 -17.73
N SER A 156 -5.84 -16.31 -17.46
CA SER A 156 -6.95 -16.35 -18.43
C SER A 156 -6.94 -15.15 -19.40
N CYS A 157 -6.22 -14.08 -19.07
CA CYS A 157 -6.18 -12.88 -19.90
C CYS A 157 -5.49 -13.13 -21.25
N THR A 158 -6.03 -12.51 -22.30
CA THR A 158 -5.43 -12.55 -23.63
C THR A 158 -4.44 -11.39 -23.77
N GLU A 159 -3.18 -11.69 -24.08
CA GLU A 159 -2.15 -10.68 -24.38
C GLU A 159 -2.29 -10.17 -25.82
N PHE A 160 -2.45 -8.86 -25.98
CA PHE A 160 -2.53 -8.20 -27.29
C PHE A 160 -1.18 -7.58 -27.64
N GLY A 161 -0.24 -8.43 -28.09
CA GLY A 161 1.13 -8.02 -28.43
C GLY A 161 1.85 -7.36 -27.24
N SER A 162 2.69 -6.36 -27.49
CA SER A 162 3.41 -5.62 -26.42
C SER A 162 2.60 -4.43 -25.86
N SER A 163 1.26 -4.49 -25.90
CA SER A 163 0.39 -3.35 -25.64
C SER A 163 -0.39 -3.48 -24.34
N TYR A 164 -1.24 -4.49 -24.19
CA TYR A 164 -2.07 -4.69 -23.00
C TYR A 164 -2.52 -6.15 -22.86
N TYR A 165 -3.08 -6.48 -21.70
CA TYR A 165 -3.83 -7.71 -21.46
C TYR A 165 -5.34 -7.40 -21.43
N SER A 166 -6.12 -8.16 -22.17
CA SER A 166 -7.58 -8.13 -22.16
C SER A 166 -8.11 -9.23 -21.25
N CYS A 167 -8.89 -8.86 -20.23
CA CYS A 167 -9.34 -9.77 -19.19
C CYS A 167 -10.86 -9.62 -18.95
N PRO A 168 -11.71 -10.32 -19.73
CA PRO A 168 -13.17 -10.21 -19.60
C PRO A 168 -13.72 -10.59 -18.22
N ASP A 169 -13.10 -11.57 -17.56
CA ASP A 169 -13.52 -12.06 -16.23
C ASP A 169 -12.86 -11.33 -15.05
N LEU A 170 -11.85 -10.49 -15.32
CA LEU A 170 -11.09 -9.81 -14.28
C LEU A 170 -11.77 -8.51 -13.89
N ARG A 171 -12.24 -8.45 -12.64
CA ARG A 171 -12.82 -7.25 -12.04
C ARG A 171 -11.79 -6.60 -11.15
N LEU A 172 -11.21 -5.48 -11.59
CA LEU A 172 -10.33 -4.68 -10.73
C LEU A 172 -11.08 -3.48 -10.16
N ARG A 173 -10.76 -3.16 -8.91
CA ARG A 173 -11.28 -2.04 -8.13
C ARG A 173 -10.15 -1.19 -7.60
N TYR A 174 -10.43 0.09 -7.45
CA TYR A 174 -9.44 1.02 -6.95
C TYR A 174 -9.34 0.92 -5.43
N MET A 175 -8.12 0.90 -4.91
CA MET A 175 -7.85 0.99 -3.49
C MET A 175 -6.82 2.09 -3.27
N THR A 176 -7.01 2.91 -2.25
CA THR A 176 -6.06 3.94 -1.85
C THR A 176 -5.69 3.79 -0.39
N TRP A 177 -4.40 3.88 -0.09
CA TRP A 177 -3.86 4.03 1.25
C TRP A 177 -3.29 5.44 1.36
N GLU A 178 -3.66 6.16 2.40
CA GLU A 178 -3.16 7.52 2.64
C GLU A 178 -2.65 7.73 4.06
N ALA A 179 -1.60 8.52 4.20
CA ALA A 179 -1.17 9.12 5.46
C ALA A 179 -2.08 10.31 5.81
N VAL A 180 -2.30 10.55 7.11
CA VAL A 180 -3.05 11.70 7.62
C VAL A 180 -2.24 12.47 8.66
N GLY A 181 -2.40 13.79 8.73
CA GLY A 181 -1.77 14.63 9.76
C GLY A 181 -0.81 15.73 9.25
N GLY A 182 -0.83 16.08 7.96
CA GLY A 182 -0.06 17.24 7.44
C GLY A 182 1.36 16.91 6.91
N PRO A 183 2.08 17.91 6.32
CA PRO A 183 3.30 17.77 5.50
C PRO A 183 4.44 16.92 6.07
N SER A 184 4.67 17.02 7.37
CA SER A 184 5.78 16.42 8.12
C SER A 184 5.63 14.90 8.35
N HIS A 185 4.49 14.29 7.98
CA HIS A 185 4.11 12.91 8.38
C HIS A 185 3.98 11.93 7.22
N ARG A 186 4.50 12.29 6.04
CA ARG A 186 3.96 11.86 4.75
C ARG A 186 4.94 11.04 3.91
N VAL A 187 5.64 10.07 4.46
CA VAL A 187 6.37 9.14 3.59
C VAL A 187 5.80 7.76 3.74
N LEU A 188 4.66 7.55 3.10
CA LEU A 188 4.37 6.23 2.57
C LEU A 188 5.51 5.94 1.59
N SER A 189 6.26 4.85 1.78
CA SER A 189 7.32 4.47 0.84
C SER A 189 6.78 3.58 -0.27
N LYS A 190 7.64 2.89 -1.01
CA LYS A 190 7.21 1.85 -1.94
C LYS A 190 6.43 0.78 -1.18
N PHE A 191 5.45 0.21 -1.85
CA PHE A 191 4.71 -0.93 -1.36
C PHE A 191 4.72 -2.05 -2.38
N LYS A 192 4.64 -3.28 -1.86
CA LYS A 192 4.35 -4.48 -2.62
C LYS A 192 3.03 -5.06 -2.14
N ALA A 193 2.12 -5.32 -3.07
CA ALA A 193 0.93 -6.11 -2.84
C ALA A 193 1.11 -7.48 -3.50
N TRP A 194 0.93 -8.55 -2.73
CA TRP A 194 1.01 -9.92 -3.21
C TRP A 194 -0.35 -10.60 -3.09
N ARG A 195 -0.88 -11.10 -4.21
CA ARG A 195 -2.21 -11.69 -4.31
C ARG A 195 -2.13 -13.19 -4.02
N ALA A 196 -2.88 -13.64 -3.03
CA ALA A 196 -2.76 -15.01 -2.51
C ALA A 196 -3.24 -16.09 -3.48
N SER A 197 -4.27 -15.80 -4.27
CA SER A 197 -4.89 -16.76 -5.18
C SER A 197 -3.99 -17.26 -6.31
N ASP A 198 -3.03 -16.44 -6.76
CA ASP A 198 -2.21 -16.74 -7.93
C ASP A 198 -0.73 -16.31 -7.81
N ASP A 199 -0.27 -15.96 -6.60
CA ASP A 199 1.13 -15.64 -6.29
C ASP A 199 1.69 -14.46 -7.10
N ARG A 200 0.82 -13.61 -7.66
CA ARG A 200 1.24 -12.41 -8.41
C ARG A 200 1.47 -11.24 -7.49
N SER A 201 2.43 -10.38 -7.86
CA SER A 201 2.72 -9.16 -7.11
C SER A 201 2.65 -7.91 -7.97
N THR A 202 2.21 -6.83 -7.34
CA THR A 202 2.15 -5.49 -7.93
C THR A 202 2.82 -4.50 -7.00
N TRP A 203 3.29 -3.40 -7.57
CA TRP A 203 4.03 -2.38 -6.84
C TRP A 203 3.36 -1.02 -7.00
N SER A 204 3.31 -0.26 -5.91
CA SER A 204 3.01 1.17 -5.94
C SER A 204 4.21 1.90 -5.35
N THR A 205 4.78 2.79 -6.15
CA THR A 205 5.98 3.56 -5.85
C THR A 205 5.67 4.97 -5.34
N GLY A 206 4.47 5.48 -5.57
CA GLY A 206 4.05 6.82 -5.18
C GLY A 206 4.40 7.89 -6.21
N PRO A 207 3.96 9.14 -5.96
CA PRO A 207 4.20 10.25 -6.86
C PRO A 207 5.68 10.65 -6.89
N ARG A 208 6.19 11.03 -8.06
CA ARG A 208 7.54 11.55 -8.20
C ARG A 208 7.54 13.08 -8.03
N PRO A 209 8.51 13.64 -7.30
CA PRO A 209 8.68 15.09 -7.25
C PRO A 209 9.08 15.61 -8.65
N ASP A 210 8.15 16.23 -9.36
CA ASP A 210 8.44 17.00 -10.57
C ASP A 210 8.85 18.43 -10.17
N LYS A 211 10.09 18.81 -10.50
CA LYS A 211 10.79 20.02 -10.02
C LYS A 211 10.17 21.36 -10.49
N GLY A 212 8.98 21.36 -11.08
CA GLY A 212 8.39 22.54 -11.74
C GLY A 212 7.03 22.99 -11.24
N CYS A 213 6.20 22.11 -10.68
CA CYS A 213 4.77 22.43 -10.44
C CYS A 213 4.21 22.01 -9.08
N ILE A 214 4.86 21.10 -8.35
CA ILE A 214 4.46 20.73 -6.98
C ILE A 214 5.57 21.27 -6.06
N PRO A 215 5.25 21.98 -4.96
CA PRO A 215 6.20 22.08 -3.86
C PRO A 215 6.64 20.66 -3.46
N ASP A 216 7.81 20.50 -2.84
CA ASP A 216 8.29 19.20 -2.32
C ASP A 216 7.36 18.70 -1.18
N GLU A 217 6.09 18.42 -1.47
CA GLU A 217 5.14 17.84 -0.56
C GLU A 217 5.38 16.34 -0.52
N ALA A 218 5.52 15.83 0.70
CA ALA A 218 5.87 14.44 0.92
C ALA A 218 4.73 13.48 0.48
N GLU A 219 5.16 12.31 -0.01
CA GLU A 219 4.37 11.24 -0.64
C GLU A 219 3.27 10.66 0.29
N GLN A 220 2.04 11.17 0.14
CA GLN A 220 0.93 10.91 1.07
C GLN A 220 0.09 9.69 0.78
N ASP A 221 0.03 9.26 -0.47
CA ASP A 221 -0.94 8.29 -0.91
C ASP A 221 -0.28 7.20 -1.77
N ARG A 222 -0.94 6.05 -1.79
CA ARG A 222 -0.58 4.89 -2.59
C ARG A 222 -1.84 4.30 -3.14
N ASN A 223 -1.81 3.93 -4.40
CA ASN A 223 -2.98 3.42 -5.08
C ASN A 223 -2.71 2.08 -5.75
N TRP A 224 -3.73 1.22 -5.70
CA TRP A 224 -3.69 -0.10 -6.32
C TRP A 224 -4.97 -0.39 -7.07
N LYS A 225 -4.83 -1.36 -7.96
CA LYS A 225 -5.94 -2.04 -8.59
C LYS A 225 -6.02 -3.44 -7.99
N ILE A 226 -7.11 -3.69 -7.26
CA ILE A 226 -7.33 -4.85 -6.40
C ILE A 226 -8.51 -5.65 -6.94
N ARG A 227 -8.39 -6.97 -6.93
CA ARG A 227 -9.45 -7.89 -7.31
C ARG A 227 -10.33 -8.18 -6.09
N PRO A 228 -11.66 -8.10 -6.22
CA PRO A 228 -12.57 -8.56 -5.19
C PRO A 228 -12.41 -10.04 -4.86
N ASN A 229 -12.90 -10.41 -3.68
CA ASN A 229 -13.00 -11.77 -3.14
C ASN A 229 -11.65 -12.50 -3.10
N ASP A 230 -10.61 -11.78 -2.66
CA ASP A 230 -9.24 -12.29 -2.58
C ASP A 230 -8.49 -11.70 -1.36
N MET A 231 -7.32 -12.27 -1.09
CA MET A 231 -6.45 -11.90 0.03
C MET A 231 -5.15 -11.32 -0.50
N TYR A 232 -4.70 -10.24 0.13
CA TYR A 232 -3.53 -9.49 -0.29
C TYR A 232 -2.53 -9.32 0.83
N ASN A 233 -1.31 -9.80 0.64
CA ASN A 233 -0.20 -9.50 1.54
C ASN A 233 0.42 -8.16 1.15
N LEU A 234 0.27 -7.17 2.01
CA LEU A 234 0.79 -5.83 1.81
C LEU A 234 2.07 -5.68 2.64
N THR A 235 3.17 -5.39 1.95
CA THR A 235 4.46 -5.10 2.59
C THR A 235 4.87 -3.69 2.23
N MET A 236 5.05 -2.88 3.26
CA MET A 236 5.67 -1.57 3.18
C MET A 236 7.15 -1.71 3.55
N PHE A 237 8.00 -0.93 2.88
CA PHE A 237 9.46 -1.01 3.07
C PHE A 237 10.03 0.08 3.99
N THR A 238 9.16 0.81 4.69
CA THR A 238 9.49 1.82 5.70
C THR A 238 8.52 1.72 6.87
N SER A 239 8.80 2.47 7.93
CA SER A 239 7.87 2.61 9.06
C SER A 239 6.59 3.34 8.64
N PRO A 240 5.41 2.87 9.08
CA PRO A 240 4.13 3.48 8.77
C PRO A 240 3.97 4.86 9.43
N PRO A 241 3.21 5.76 8.80
CA PRO A 241 2.73 6.98 9.47
C PRO A 241 1.82 6.63 10.64
N LYS A 242 1.84 7.47 11.67
CA LYS A 242 1.03 7.34 12.89
C LYS A 242 -0.46 7.19 12.61
N HIS A 243 -0.97 7.99 11.67
CA HIS A 243 -2.35 7.96 11.23
C HIS A 243 -2.40 7.66 9.74
N HIS A 244 -3.19 6.66 9.34
CA HIS A 244 -3.42 6.38 7.93
C HIS A 244 -4.79 5.77 7.69
N ARG A 245 -5.26 5.90 6.44
CA ARG A 245 -6.58 5.47 6.02
C ARG A 245 -6.50 4.58 4.80
N LEU A 246 -7.39 3.60 4.77
CA LEU A 246 -7.59 2.67 3.67
C LEU A 246 -8.99 2.92 3.09
N PHE A 247 -9.03 3.12 1.78
CA PHE A 247 -10.24 3.22 0.98
C PHE A 247 -10.26 2.10 -0.04
N TRP A 248 -11.37 1.40 -0.15
CA TRP A 248 -11.61 0.46 -1.23
C TRP A 248 -12.89 0.85 -1.96
N PHE A 249 -12.72 1.40 -3.16
CA PHE A 249 -13.80 1.99 -3.94
C PHE A 249 -14.55 0.89 -4.70
N ASN A 250 -15.47 0.23 -4.00
CA ASN A 250 -16.31 -0.82 -4.57
C ASN A 250 -17.73 -0.78 -4.00
N ASP A 251 -18.73 -0.56 -4.85
CA ASP A 251 -20.13 -0.46 -4.40
C ASP A 251 -20.86 -1.81 -4.34
N ASN A 252 -20.21 -2.89 -4.78
CA ASN A 252 -20.80 -4.22 -4.71
C ASN A 252 -20.71 -4.78 -3.28
N GLN A 253 -21.86 -4.96 -2.63
CA GLN A 253 -21.96 -5.45 -1.25
C GLN A 253 -21.51 -6.90 -1.05
N ASP A 254 -21.53 -7.70 -2.12
CA ASP A 254 -21.16 -9.12 -2.07
C ASP A 254 -19.64 -9.31 -2.18
N ASP A 255 -18.91 -8.24 -2.51
CA ASP A 255 -17.47 -8.27 -2.68
C ASP A 255 -16.76 -7.94 -1.37
N SER A 256 -15.72 -8.70 -1.06
CA SER A 256 -14.82 -8.44 0.08
C SER A 256 -13.35 -8.66 -0.27
N ILE A 257 -12.45 -8.04 0.49
CA ILE A 257 -11.02 -8.32 0.43
C ILE A 257 -10.46 -8.48 1.84
N ARG A 258 -9.41 -9.27 1.97
CA ARG A 258 -8.57 -9.31 3.18
C ARG A 258 -7.22 -8.69 2.89
N LEU A 259 -6.81 -7.74 3.72
CA LEU A 259 -5.48 -7.15 3.67
C LEU A 259 -4.65 -7.70 4.83
N ASP A 260 -3.48 -8.25 4.50
CA ASP A 260 -2.51 -8.80 5.44
C ASP A 260 -1.30 -7.86 5.44
N ILE A 261 -1.36 -6.81 6.27
CA ILE A 261 -0.40 -5.71 6.32
C ILE A 261 0.75 -6.08 7.25
N PHE A 262 1.98 -6.09 6.73
CA PHE A 262 3.20 -6.20 7.53
C PHE A 262 3.62 -4.83 8.07
N LEU A 263 3.85 -4.75 9.38
CA LEU A 263 4.38 -3.57 10.07
C LEU A 263 5.86 -3.80 10.38
N THR A 264 6.72 -2.86 10.01
CA THR A 264 8.17 -2.99 10.21
C THR A 264 8.58 -2.97 11.68
N GLN A 265 7.82 -2.26 12.52
CA GLN A 265 8.07 -2.10 13.96
C GLN A 265 6.89 -2.62 14.79
N PRO A 266 7.10 -2.95 16.07
CA PRO A 266 5.99 -3.21 16.99
C PRO A 266 5.18 -1.93 17.17
N PHE A 267 3.86 -2.04 17.12
CA PHE A 267 2.92 -0.96 17.42
C PHE A 267 1.74 -1.53 18.19
N ARG A 268 1.05 -0.67 18.93
CA ARG A 268 -0.35 -0.92 19.28
C ARG A 268 -1.24 -0.23 18.25
N LEU A 269 -2.25 -0.94 17.78
CA LEU A 269 -3.20 -0.46 16.78
C LEU A 269 -4.51 -0.06 17.45
N GLU A 270 -5.06 1.07 17.04
CA GLU A 270 -6.48 1.39 17.16
C GLU A 270 -7.10 1.43 15.76
N VAL A 271 -8.24 0.76 15.61
CA VAL A 271 -8.93 0.62 14.32
C VAL A 271 -10.24 1.39 14.37
N TYR A 272 -10.44 2.28 13.41
CA TYR A 272 -11.65 3.06 13.26
C TYR A 272 -12.31 2.73 11.93
N VAL A 273 -13.64 2.62 11.93
CA VAL A 273 -14.46 2.46 10.71
C VAL A 273 -15.43 3.62 10.64
N ASP A 274 -15.39 4.38 9.55
CA ASP A 274 -16.20 5.60 9.35
C ASP A 274 -16.17 6.56 10.56
N GLY A 275 -14.99 6.67 11.18
CA GLY A 275 -14.73 7.55 12.31
C GLY A 275 -15.14 7.02 13.69
N ALA A 276 -15.75 5.85 13.79
CA ALA A 276 -16.01 5.19 15.06
C ALA A 276 -14.87 4.23 15.43
N LEU A 277 -14.38 4.29 16.67
CA LEU A 277 -13.43 3.31 17.20
C LEU A 277 -14.11 1.94 17.29
N MET A 278 -13.49 0.90 16.73
CA MET A 278 -14.03 -0.45 16.74
C MET A 278 -13.75 -1.13 18.09
N PRO A 279 -14.77 -1.68 18.78
CA PRO A 279 -14.56 -2.43 20.01
C PRO A 279 -13.78 -3.72 19.73
N GLU A 280 -12.64 -3.90 20.39
CA GLU A 280 -11.77 -5.07 20.19
C GLU A 280 -12.53 -6.38 20.44
N ASP A 281 -13.38 -6.45 21.46
CA ASP A 281 -14.08 -7.70 21.84
C ASP A 281 -15.13 -8.17 20.81
N SER A 282 -15.50 -7.33 19.84
CA SER A 282 -16.46 -7.66 18.78
C SER A 282 -15.82 -7.74 17.38
N TYR A 283 -14.69 -7.06 17.17
CA TYR A 283 -14.06 -6.94 15.85
C TYR A 283 -12.68 -7.57 15.76
N ASP A 284 -11.97 -7.74 16.87
CA ASP A 284 -10.68 -8.42 16.92
C ASP A 284 -10.90 -9.94 16.96
N THR A 285 -10.79 -10.58 15.80
CA THR A 285 -11.01 -12.03 15.66
C THR A 285 -9.94 -12.87 16.36
N ALA A 286 -8.81 -12.27 16.73
CA ALA A 286 -7.82 -12.93 17.59
C ALA A 286 -8.26 -13.02 19.07
N LYS A 287 -9.28 -12.26 19.46
CA LYS A 287 -9.91 -12.33 20.79
C LYS A 287 -11.19 -13.14 20.85
N LEU A 288 -11.72 -13.55 19.71
CA LEU A 288 -12.88 -14.43 19.67
C LEU A 288 -12.50 -15.83 20.16
N GLU A 289 -13.50 -16.61 20.56
CA GLU A 289 -13.32 -18.01 20.98
C GLU A 289 -13.96 -18.94 19.95
N PRO A 290 -13.19 -19.73 19.17
CA PRO A 290 -11.73 -19.81 19.17
C PRO A 290 -11.07 -18.64 18.43
N PRO A 291 -9.83 -18.25 18.81
CA PRO A 291 -9.06 -17.22 18.09
C PRO A 291 -8.82 -17.64 16.65
N ARG A 292 -9.01 -16.71 15.71
CA ARG A 292 -8.79 -16.96 14.27
C ARG A 292 -8.39 -15.70 13.52
N LEU A 293 -7.82 -15.89 12.32
CA LEU A 293 -7.69 -14.80 11.35
C LEU A 293 -9.08 -14.43 10.80
N PRO A 294 -9.27 -13.17 10.37
CA PRO A 294 -10.51 -12.78 9.76
C PRO A 294 -10.64 -13.41 8.35
N GLU A 295 -11.88 -13.69 7.97
CA GLU A 295 -12.29 -14.34 6.73
C GLU A 295 -13.09 -13.39 5.84
N LEU A 296 -13.11 -13.64 4.53
CA LEU A 296 -13.84 -12.81 3.55
C LEU A 296 -15.35 -12.66 3.83
N SER A 297 -15.92 -13.62 4.58
CA SER A 297 -17.31 -13.62 5.02
C SER A 297 -17.59 -12.68 6.20
N ASP A 298 -16.56 -12.31 6.97
CA ASP A 298 -16.70 -11.48 8.17
C ASP A 298 -17.22 -10.07 7.85
N ALA A 299 -17.57 -9.33 8.90
CA ALA A 299 -18.05 -7.97 8.79
C ALA A 299 -16.95 -7.01 8.30
N HIS A 300 -17.37 -5.91 7.66
CA HIS A 300 -16.44 -4.84 7.33
C HIS A 300 -15.77 -4.31 8.60
N GLY A 301 -14.45 -4.16 8.55
CA GLY A 301 -13.66 -3.73 9.70
C GLY A 301 -13.29 -4.84 10.69
N SER A 302 -13.75 -6.09 10.51
CA SER A 302 -13.22 -7.21 11.30
C SER A 302 -11.71 -7.36 11.05
N TYR A 303 -10.94 -7.55 12.11
CA TYR A 303 -9.48 -7.56 12.05
C TYR A 303 -8.86 -8.58 13.00
N ALA A 304 -7.58 -8.86 12.84
CA ALA A 304 -6.74 -9.51 13.84
C ALA A 304 -5.36 -8.87 13.81
N PHE A 305 -4.69 -8.80 14.95
CA PHE A 305 -3.29 -8.40 15.01
C PHE A 305 -2.44 -9.52 15.61
N ASP A 306 -1.46 -9.98 14.83
CA ASP A 306 -0.43 -10.90 15.31
C ASP A 306 0.85 -10.11 15.65
N PRO A 307 1.14 -9.89 16.94
CA PRO A 307 2.32 -9.14 17.37
C PRO A 307 3.64 -9.88 17.09
N HIS A 308 3.63 -11.22 17.00
CA HIS A 308 4.83 -12.01 16.69
C HIS A 308 5.19 -11.92 15.22
N ALA A 309 4.20 -12.08 14.34
CA ALA A 309 4.40 -11.92 12.90
C ALA A 309 4.50 -10.45 12.46
N ARG A 310 4.18 -9.50 13.36
CA ARG A 310 3.98 -8.07 13.07
C ARG A 310 3.03 -7.87 11.89
N ARG A 311 1.91 -8.59 11.93
CA ARG A 311 0.92 -8.59 10.85
C ARG A 311 -0.45 -8.18 11.36
N PHE A 312 -0.99 -7.17 10.70
CA PHE A 312 -2.36 -6.73 10.86
C PHE A 312 -3.20 -7.26 9.71
N TYR A 313 -4.25 -8.00 10.04
CA TYR A 313 -5.20 -8.58 9.10
C TYR A 313 -6.50 -7.81 9.19
N VAL A 314 -7.09 -7.38 8.08
CA VAL A 314 -8.35 -6.63 8.11
C VAL A 314 -9.23 -6.92 6.91
N ILE A 315 -10.55 -6.93 7.13
CA ILE A 315 -11.57 -7.12 6.11
C ILE A 315 -12.14 -5.79 5.66
N MET A 316 -12.10 -5.57 4.34
CA MET A 316 -12.82 -4.48 3.69
C MET A 316 -13.93 -5.08 2.82
N LYS A 317 -15.14 -4.51 2.88
CA LYS A 317 -16.29 -4.93 2.06
C LYS A 317 -16.70 -3.78 1.15
N GLY A 318 -17.24 -4.12 -0.02
CA GLY A 318 -17.91 -3.12 -0.83
C GLY A 318 -19.31 -2.81 -0.29
N GLY A 319 -19.97 -1.81 -0.90
CA GLY A 319 -21.36 -1.47 -0.59
C GLY A 319 -21.55 -0.05 -0.06
N VAL A 320 -22.53 0.09 0.84
CA VAL A 320 -22.97 1.37 1.40
C VAL A 320 -22.79 1.32 2.92
N PHE A 321 -22.05 2.28 3.46
CA PHE A 321 -21.74 2.40 4.88
C PHE A 321 -22.18 3.77 5.39
N GLY A 322 -22.89 3.81 6.52
CA GLY A 322 -23.43 5.07 7.06
C GLY A 322 -24.35 5.83 6.08
N GLY A 323 -24.99 5.14 5.12
CA GLY A 323 -25.80 5.76 4.06
C GLY A 323 -25.00 6.30 2.87
N ARG A 324 -23.69 6.03 2.81
CA ARG A 324 -22.78 6.49 1.76
C ARG A 324 -22.14 5.32 1.02
N ALA A 325 -22.17 5.34 -0.31
CA ALA A 325 -21.51 4.36 -1.15
C ALA A 325 -19.98 4.39 -0.98
N ALA A 326 -19.32 3.24 -1.07
CA ALA A 326 -17.87 3.13 -0.92
C ALA A 326 -17.10 3.93 -1.99
N THR A 327 -17.59 3.96 -3.23
CA THR A 327 -17.03 4.82 -4.32
C THR A 327 -17.08 6.30 -3.98
N ARG A 328 -17.99 6.70 -3.09
CA ARG A 328 -18.09 8.07 -2.61
C ARG A 328 -17.33 8.31 -1.32
N GLY A 329 -16.69 7.32 -0.72
CA GLY A 329 -15.89 7.44 0.51
C GLY A 329 -16.54 6.90 1.79
N GLY A 330 -17.59 6.07 1.68
CA GLY A 330 -18.08 5.29 2.83
C GLY A 330 -17.21 4.05 3.09
N GLY A 331 -17.22 3.54 4.32
CA GLY A 331 -16.55 2.29 4.68
C GLY A 331 -15.02 2.41 4.69
N PHE A 332 -14.49 3.59 5.02
CA PHE A 332 -13.04 3.74 5.14
C PHE A 332 -12.58 3.21 6.50
N ILE A 333 -11.38 2.63 6.51
CA ILE A 333 -10.73 2.16 7.74
C ILE A 333 -9.59 3.12 8.05
N LEU A 334 -9.61 3.71 9.24
CA LEU A 334 -8.49 4.48 9.77
C LEU A 334 -7.74 3.64 10.81
N LEU A 335 -6.43 3.60 10.65
CA LEU A 335 -5.50 2.99 11.59
C LEU A 335 -4.72 4.09 12.31
N ARG A 336 -4.71 4.01 13.63
CA ARG A 336 -3.84 4.80 14.49
C ARG A 336 -2.82 3.87 15.13
N LEU A 337 -1.55 4.16 14.92
CA LEU A 337 -0.43 3.45 15.50
C LEU A 337 0.10 4.21 16.70
N LEU A 338 0.20 3.52 17.82
CA LEU A 338 0.76 4.05 19.05
C LEU A 338 2.14 3.44 19.29
N GLN A 339 3.08 4.26 19.74
CA GLN A 339 4.41 3.79 20.10
C GLN A 339 4.35 2.92 21.35
N VAL A 340 5.15 1.86 21.33
CA VAL A 340 5.20 0.91 22.43
C VAL A 340 6.62 0.49 22.78
N VAL A 341 6.80 0.07 24.02
CA VAL A 341 7.83 -0.91 24.38
C VAL A 341 7.15 -2.27 24.40
N GLN A 342 7.60 -3.18 23.54
CA GLN A 342 7.18 -4.57 23.55
C GLN A 342 8.20 -5.40 24.33
N ILE A 343 7.72 -6.19 25.29
CA ILE A 343 8.53 -7.09 26.08
C ILE A 343 8.06 -8.51 25.85
N SER A 344 8.97 -9.37 25.41
CA SER A 344 8.78 -10.81 25.33
C SER A 344 9.52 -11.46 26.50
N MET A 345 8.80 -12.23 27.31
CA MET A 345 9.37 -12.91 28.47
C MET A 345 8.73 -14.27 28.71
N THR A 346 9.45 -15.13 29.42
CA THR A 346 8.91 -16.35 30.01
C THR A 346 8.77 -16.16 31.53
N VAL A 347 7.60 -16.51 32.07
CA VAL A 347 7.30 -16.47 33.51
C VAL A 347 7.08 -17.91 34.00
N ALA A 348 7.75 -18.31 35.07
CA ALA A 348 7.67 -19.66 35.65
C ALA A 348 6.39 -19.86 36.50
N VAL A 349 5.23 -19.69 35.87
CA VAL A 349 3.90 -19.93 36.44
C VAL A 349 3.14 -20.84 35.48
N PRO A 350 2.38 -21.85 35.97
CA PRO A 350 1.51 -22.65 35.12
C PRO A 350 0.44 -21.80 34.42
N PHE A 351 0.15 -22.12 33.16
CA PHE A 351 -0.85 -21.39 32.35
C PHE A 351 -2.24 -21.36 33.01
N SER A 352 -2.63 -22.42 33.71
CA SER A 352 -3.92 -22.51 34.43
C SER A 352 -4.06 -21.55 35.62
N THR A 353 -2.94 -21.04 36.14
CA THR A 353 -2.89 -20.12 37.28
C THR A 353 -2.38 -18.74 36.88
N PHE A 354 -2.21 -18.48 35.58
CA PHE A 354 -1.77 -17.19 35.08
C PHE A 354 -2.86 -16.13 35.27
N ASP A 355 -2.51 -15.04 35.95
CA ASP A 355 -3.38 -13.89 36.17
C ASP A 355 -2.78 -12.67 35.46
N GLY A 356 -3.38 -12.31 34.33
CA GLY A 356 -2.92 -11.18 33.52
C GLY A 356 -3.06 -9.84 34.24
N ASP A 357 -4.10 -9.65 35.05
CA ASP A 357 -4.34 -8.41 35.77
C ASP A 357 -3.30 -8.21 36.88
N ALA A 358 -2.92 -9.29 37.56
CA ALA A 358 -1.84 -9.25 38.55
C ALA A 358 -0.50 -8.85 37.89
N VAL A 359 -0.17 -9.43 36.73
CA VAL A 359 1.04 -9.06 35.97
C VAL A 359 1.02 -7.58 35.60
N ILE A 360 -0.09 -7.10 35.03
CA ILE A 360 -0.25 -5.68 34.64
C ILE A 360 -0.05 -4.77 35.85
N ASN A 361 -0.73 -5.02 36.96
CA ASN A 361 -0.66 -4.17 38.16
C ASN A 361 0.74 -4.17 38.80
N ASN A 362 1.41 -5.33 38.84
CA ASN A 362 2.75 -5.46 39.41
C ASN A 362 3.80 -4.74 38.55
N VAL A 363 3.75 -4.91 37.23
CA VAL A 363 4.64 -4.18 36.31
C VAL A 363 4.37 -2.68 36.36
N ALA A 364 3.10 -2.27 36.37
CA ALA A 364 2.72 -0.86 36.49
C ALA A 364 3.26 -0.23 37.79
N THR A 365 3.18 -0.95 38.91
CA THR A 365 3.72 -0.52 40.20
C THR A 365 5.24 -0.41 40.17
N LEU A 366 5.93 -1.40 39.61
CA LEU A 366 7.39 -1.41 39.47
C LEU A 366 7.90 -0.22 38.64
N LEU A 367 7.20 0.08 37.53
CA LEU A 367 7.56 1.14 36.60
C LEU A 367 6.98 2.50 36.98
N GLN A 368 6.10 2.57 37.99
CA GLN A 368 5.38 3.78 38.40
C GLN A 368 4.58 4.43 37.27
N ILE A 369 3.91 3.59 36.46
CA ILE A 369 3.05 4.04 35.36
C ILE A 369 1.59 3.64 35.59
N ASP A 370 0.67 4.25 34.84
CA ASP A 370 -0.74 3.87 34.86
C ASP A 370 -0.92 2.44 34.28
N PRO A 371 -1.62 1.52 34.98
CA PRO A 371 -1.88 0.16 34.49
C PRO A 371 -2.55 0.10 33.11
N SER A 372 -3.38 1.09 32.75
CA SER A 372 -4.06 1.15 31.45
C SER A 372 -3.10 1.29 30.26
N ARG A 373 -1.84 1.68 30.51
CA ARG A 373 -0.78 1.74 29.49
C ARG A 373 -0.23 0.37 29.13
N ILE A 374 -0.43 -0.64 29.97
CA ILE A 374 0.09 -2.00 29.77
C ILE A 374 -1.01 -2.88 29.16
N LYS A 375 -0.70 -3.54 28.05
CA LYS A 375 -1.59 -4.51 27.42
C LYS A 375 -0.85 -5.82 27.18
N ILE A 376 -1.39 -6.92 27.68
CA ILE A 376 -0.93 -8.26 27.31
C ILE A 376 -1.47 -8.57 25.91
N VAL A 377 -0.57 -8.84 24.97
CA VAL A 377 -0.91 -9.07 23.55
C VAL A 377 -0.80 -10.54 23.14
N SER A 378 -0.06 -11.35 23.90
CA SER A 378 0.03 -12.78 23.67
C SER A 378 0.34 -13.51 24.98
N VAL A 379 -0.38 -14.60 25.24
CA VAL A 379 -0.10 -15.55 26.32
C VAL A 379 -0.11 -16.94 25.71
N GLN A 380 0.99 -17.66 25.83
CA GLN A 380 1.11 -19.01 25.31
C GLN A 380 1.76 -19.92 26.34
N SER A 381 1.37 -21.18 26.37
CA SER A 381 2.12 -22.17 27.14
C SER A 381 3.49 -22.38 26.49
N ARG A 382 4.52 -22.65 27.29
CA ARG A 382 5.85 -22.96 26.78
C ARG A 382 5.87 -24.16 25.83
N ALA A 383 4.94 -25.12 26.03
CA ALA A 383 4.78 -26.28 25.17
C ALA A 383 4.30 -25.89 23.76
N GLU A 384 3.37 -24.94 23.63
CA GLU A 384 2.87 -24.45 22.35
C GLU A 384 3.97 -23.71 21.56
N VAL A 385 4.73 -22.84 22.22
CA VAL A 385 5.87 -22.14 21.61
C VAL A 385 6.93 -23.14 21.11
N ALA A 386 7.23 -24.16 21.91
CA ALA A 386 8.21 -25.18 21.57
C ALA A 386 7.75 -26.05 20.38
N ALA A 387 6.45 -26.35 20.30
CA ALA A 387 5.84 -27.06 19.19
C ALA A 387 5.91 -26.25 17.88
N GLN A 388 5.68 -24.94 17.93
CA GLN A 388 5.83 -24.05 16.77
C GLN A 388 7.30 -23.93 16.31
N GLY A 389 8.26 -24.01 17.23
CA GLY A 389 9.70 -23.98 16.95
C GLY A 389 10.35 -25.33 16.61
N GLY A 390 9.58 -26.42 16.51
CA GLY A 390 10.10 -27.76 16.18
C GLY A 390 10.97 -28.41 17.26
N ARG A 391 10.92 -27.94 18.52
CA ARG A 391 11.61 -28.54 19.67
C ARG A 391 10.59 -29.22 20.59
N LEU A 392 10.69 -30.54 20.75
CA LEU A 392 9.99 -31.26 21.81
C LEU A 392 10.65 -30.91 23.16
N LEU A 393 10.11 -29.93 23.87
CA LEU A 393 10.41 -29.70 25.29
C LEU A 393 9.40 -30.49 26.12
N GLN A 394 9.86 -31.07 27.24
CA GLN A 394 8.97 -31.61 28.26
C GLN A 394 8.05 -30.48 28.77
N ALA A 395 6.78 -30.82 28.98
CA ALA A 395 5.80 -29.94 29.59
C ALA A 395 6.24 -29.66 31.04
N ASP A 396 6.82 -28.48 31.29
CA ASP A 396 7.00 -27.91 32.62
C ASP A 396 6.79 -26.38 32.57
N ASP A 397 5.65 -25.98 33.15
CA ASP A 397 5.36 -24.85 34.04
C ASP A 397 5.87 -23.44 33.72
N GLY A 398 5.91 -23.07 32.43
CA GLY A 398 6.16 -21.68 32.03
C GLY A 398 5.10 -21.13 31.07
N VAL A 399 4.78 -19.85 31.24
CA VAL A 399 4.00 -19.05 30.29
C VAL A 399 4.94 -18.14 29.53
N SER A 400 4.87 -18.18 28.20
CA SER A 400 5.46 -17.16 27.34
C SER A 400 4.46 -16.02 27.21
N LEU A 401 4.92 -14.82 27.54
CA LEU A 401 4.14 -13.60 27.62
C LEU A 401 4.75 -12.56 26.70
N ILE A 402 3.89 -11.90 25.91
CA ILE A 402 4.21 -10.61 25.32
C ILE A 402 3.26 -9.58 25.87
N PHE A 403 3.81 -8.49 26.40
CA PHE A 403 3.03 -7.30 26.69
C PHE A 403 3.68 -6.05 26.09
N GLN A 404 2.85 -5.04 25.92
CA GLN A 404 3.21 -3.75 25.36
C GLN A 404 2.91 -2.65 26.37
N ILE A 405 3.84 -1.70 26.50
CA ILE A 405 3.64 -0.45 27.26
C ILE A 405 3.52 0.67 26.24
N VAL A 406 2.38 1.36 26.23
CA VAL A 406 2.08 2.45 25.28
C VAL A 406 2.69 3.76 25.76
N GLU A 407 3.06 4.63 24.81
CA GLU A 407 3.46 6.03 25.06
C GLU A 407 2.48 6.78 25.99
N PRO A 408 2.96 7.77 26.76
CA PRO A 408 2.12 8.53 27.68
C PRO A 408 1.28 9.55 26.88
N ASN A 409 -0.01 9.65 27.21
CA ASN A 409 -0.94 10.61 26.59
C ASN A 409 -0.86 10.60 25.05
N PRO A 410 -1.15 9.47 24.39
CA PRO A 410 -1.03 9.37 22.95
C PRO A 410 -1.90 10.43 22.27
N GLU A 411 -1.31 11.14 21.32
CA GLU A 411 -1.94 12.24 20.58
C GLU A 411 -3.22 11.78 19.85
N PRO A 412 -4.36 12.44 20.04
CA PRO A 412 -5.64 12.00 19.48
C PRO A 412 -5.62 11.97 17.95
N VAL A 413 -6.51 11.17 17.36
CA VAL A 413 -6.68 11.18 15.90
C VAL A 413 -7.12 12.58 15.45
N PRO A 414 -6.44 13.20 14.46
CA PRO A 414 -6.80 14.53 13.99
C PRO A 414 -8.23 14.57 13.44
N GLY A 415 -8.96 15.65 13.69
CA GLY A 415 -10.35 15.79 13.24
C GLY A 415 -10.49 15.71 11.72
N GLU A 416 -9.50 16.20 10.99
CA GLU A 416 -9.42 16.13 9.54
C GLU A 416 -9.28 14.70 9.01
N ALA A 417 -8.82 13.76 9.85
CA ALA A 417 -8.76 12.34 9.50
C ALA A 417 -10.14 11.71 9.37
N PHE A 418 -11.15 12.30 10.00
CA PHE A 418 -12.55 11.89 9.86
C PHE A 418 -13.33 12.80 8.92
N SER A 419 -12.80 13.99 8.61
CA SER A 419 -13.44 14.94 7.69
C SER A 419 -13.14 14.62 6.23
N GLU A 420 -14.14 14.82 5.38
CA GLU A 420 -13.97 14.83 3.91
C GLU A 420 -13.19 16.06 3.42
N SER A 421 -13.17 17.11 4.23
CA SER A 421 -12.73 18.44 3.82
C SER A 421 -11.22 18.58 3.99
N GLY A 422 -10.50 18.20 2.95
CA GLY A 422 -9.45 19.07 2.44
C GLY A 422 -10.05 20.33 1.80
N ALA A 423 -11.04 20.97 2.45
CA ALA A 423 -11.48 22.28 2.02
C ALA A 423 -10.30 23.22 2.28
N PRO A 424 -9.86 24.03 1.29
CA PRO A 424 -8.94 25.10 1.59
C PRO A 424 -9.54 25.94 2.73
N PRO A 425 -8.70 26.53 3.61
CA PRO A 425 -9.18 27.26 4.78
C PRO A 425 -10.33 28.20 4.38
N PRO A 426 -11.41 28.27 5.16
CA PRO A 426 -12.56 29.09 4.82
C PRO A 426 -12.18 30.56 5.01
N ASN A 427 -11.52 31.14 4.02
CA ASN A 427 -11.38 32.58 3.81
C ASN A 427 -10.81 32.87 2.41
N GLY A 428 -11.72 33.00 1.42
CA GLY A 428 -11.76 34.21 0.60
C GLY A 428 -10.71 34.44 -0.50
N SER A 429 -10.11 33.43 -1.13
CA SER A 429 -9.46 33.64 -2.44
C SER A 429 -9.98 32.66 -3.50
N SER A 430 -10.85 33.18 -4.35
CA SER A 430 -11.26 32.53 -5.60
C SER A 430 -10.05 32.36 -6.51
N TRP A 431 -9.73 31.13 -6.89
CA TRP A 431 -8.66 30.81 -7.84
C TRP A 431 -9.03 31.13 -9.31
N GLU A 432 -10.09 31.92 -9.56
CA GLU A 432 -10.64 32.13 -10.91
C GLU A 432 -10.00 33.27 -11.71
N ASP A 433 -9.09 34.08 -11.18
CA ASP A 433 -8.51 35.22 -11.94
C ASP A 433 -6.97 35.30 -11.84
N VAL A 434 -6.25 34.26 -12.27
CA VAL A 434 -4.82 34.39 -12.62
C VAL A 434 -4.56 33.89 -14.03
N ILE A 435 -4.94 34.71 -15.01
CA ILE A 435 -4.26 34.71 -16.31
C ILE A 435 -2.88 35.35 -16.06
N PRO A 436 -1.75 34.66 -16.28
CA PRO A 436 -0.45 35.31 -16.14
C PRO A 436 -0.28 36.33 -17.28
N ALA A 437 -0.43 37.62 -16.93
CA ALA A 437 0.11 38.68 -17.76
C ALA A 437 1.63 38.52 -17.82
N ALA A 438 2.19 38.80 -19.01
CA ALA A 438 3.62 38.74 -19.29
C ALA A 438 4.45 39.53 -18.26
N PRO A 439 5.70 39.12 -17.99
CA PRO A 439 6.49 39.75 -16.93
C PRO A 439 6.94 41.14 -17.37
N GLU A 440 6.36 42.17 -16.78
CA GLU A 440 7.01 43.47 -16.66
C GLU A 440 7.71 43.54 -15.30
N SER A 441 8.99 43.90 -15.37
CA SER A 441 9.88 44.20 -14.27
C SER A 441 9.31 45.32 -13.39
N ASN A 442 9.26 45.11 -12.07
CA ASN A 442 9.87 46.05 -11.14
C ASN A 442 9.91 45.48 -9.71
N GLU A 443 11.08 45.69 -9.11
CA GLU A 443 11.36 45.53 -7.69
C GLU A 443 10.42 46.42 -6.86
N THR A 444 9.97 45.92 -5.70
CA THR A 444 10.23 46.59 -4.41
C THR A 444 9.79 45.72 -3.24
N SER A 445 10.72 45.54 -2.31
CA SER A 445 10.55 44.92 -1.01
C SER A 445 9.61 45.74 -0.13
N GLN A 446 8.68 45.08 0.58
CA GLN A 446 8.22 45.57 1.88
C GLN A 446 7.99 44.42 2.87
N ASN A 447 8.66 44.57 4.02
CA ASN A 447 8.45 43.85 5.26
C ASN A 447 6.99 43.89 5.71
N GLN A 448 6.45 42.74 6.11
CA GLN A 448 5.35 42.68 7.07
C GLN A 448 5.56 41.52 8.04
N THR A 449 6.09 41.88 9.20
CA THR A 449 6.07 41.13 10.45
C THR A 449 4.66 41.19 11.04
N THR A 450 4.00 40.05 11.23
CA THR A 450 2.94 39.86 12.25
C THR A 450 2.59 38.38 12.40
N GLY A 451 2.63 37.89 13.65
CA GLY A 451 1.89 36.72 14.11
C GLY A 451 2.68 35.42 14.16
N GLU A 452 3.43 35.23 15.25
CA GLU A 452 3.70 33.88 15.78
C GLU A 452 2.33 33.25 16.10
N ASP A 453 1.85 32.41 15.19
CA ASP A 453 0.78 31.46 15.48
C ASP A 453 1.46 30.10 15.74
N SER A 454 1.21 29.57 16.93
CA SER A 454 1.88 28.42 17.53
C SER A 454 1.44 27.10 16.91
N THR A 455 1.71 26.89 15.61
CA THR A 455 1.48 25.61 14.92
C THR A 455 2.73 24.75 14.79
N GLU A 456 3.77 25.01 15.59
CA GLU A 456 4.95 24.14 15.65
C GLU A 456 4.66 22.92 16.55
N ASN A 457 4.82 21.72 15.96
CA ASN A 457 4.97 20.40 16.59
C ASN A 457 3.72 19.54 16.88
N ALA A 458 2.59 19.76 16.21
CA ALA A 458 1.35 19.08 16.59
C ALA A 458 1.15 17.62 16.12
N PHE A 459 2.03 17.01 15.31
CA PHE A 459 1.67 15.74 14.62
C PHE A 459 2.80 14.70 14.51
N GLU A 460 3.99 14.94 15.08
CA GLU A 460 5.06 13.93 15.15
C GLU A 460 4.70 12.85 16.18
N TYR A 461 5.25 11.66 16.01
CA TYR A 461 5.31 10.76 17.14
C TYR A 461 6.01 11.48 18.31
N SER A 462 5.47 11.36 19.52
CA SER A 462 5.92 12.22 20.62
C SER A 462 7.40 11.93 20.93
N GLU A 463 8.31 12.86 20.64
CA GLU A 463 9.72 12.72 21.06
C GLU A 463 9.81 12.53 22.57
N GLN A 464 9.00 13.27 23.33
CA GLN A 464 8.89 13.12 24.77
C GLN A 464 8.38 11.71 25.17
N GLY A 465 7.40 11.18 24.42
CA GLY A 465 6.92 9.81 24.61
C GLY A 465 8.01 8.78 24.32
N LEU A 466 8.78 8.94 23.25
CA LEU A 466 9.93 8.11 22.92
C LEU A 466 11.01 8.13 23.99
N GLU A 467 11.37 9.30 24.51
CA GLU A 467 12.35 9.45 25.58
C GLU A 467 11.91 8.74 26.87
N GLU A 468 10.63 8.86 27.23
CA GLU A 468 10.07 8.18 28.40
C GLU A 468 10.03 6.67 28.19
N LEU A 469 9.58 6.20 27.02
CA LEU A 469 9.61 4.77 26.68
C LEU A 469 11.04 4.21 26.66
N ALA A 470 12.03 4.94 26.13
CA ALA A 470 13.43 4.56 26.18
C ALA A 470 13.97 4.49 27.62
N THR A 471 13.51 5.38 28.49
CA THR A 471 13.80 5.33 29.94
C THR A 471 13.20 4.08 30.57
N LEU A 472 11.96 3.71 30.23
CA LEU A 472 11.33 2.48 30.71
C LEU A 472 12.08 1.22 30.25
N VAL A 473 12.62 1.20 29.02
CA VAL A 473 13.49 0.11 28.56
C VAL A 473 14.70 -0.06 29.49
N GLN A 474 15.36 1.03 29.86
CA GLN A 474 16.51 0.98 30.79
C GLN A 474 16.11 0.50 32.18
N VAL A 475 14.95 0.96 32.70
CA VAL A 475 14.42 0.51 33.99
C VAL A 475 14.11 -0.99 33.96
N LEU A 476 13.49 -1.48 32.88
CA LEU A 476 13.16 -2.90 32.71
C LEU A 476 14.41 -3.78 32.61
N GLN A 477 15.43 -3.32 31.87
CA GLN A 477 16.72 -4.01 31.78
C GLN A 477 17.38 -4.11 33.16
N ASN A 478 17.47 -3.00 33.88
CA ASN A 478 18.01 -2.98 35.24
C ASN A 478 17.19 -3.84 36.22
N ALA A 479 15.86 -3.80 36.13
CA ALA A 479 14.97 -4.60 36.98
C ALA A 479 15.11 -6.10 36.70
N SER A 480 15.37 -6.48 35.45
CA SER A 480 15.68 -7.86 35.07
C SER A 480 17.02 -8.31 35.65
N GLU A 481 18.06 -7.49 35.51
CA GLU A 481 19.42 -7.84 35.98
C GLU A 481 19.52 -7.93 37.51
N THR A 482 18.78 -7.06 38.21
CA THR A 482 18.74 -7.03 39.68
C THR A 482 17.77 -8.04 40.29
N GLY A 483 16.95 -8.70 39.47
CA GLY A 483 15.88 -9.60 39.93
C GLY A 483 14.67 -8.88 40.52
N ALA A 484 14.61 -7.54 40.46
CA ALA A 484 13.46 -6.76 40.92
C ALA A 484 12.18 -7.09 40.13
N LEU A 485 12.30 -7.44 38.85
CA LEU A 485 11.17 -7.86 38.03
C LEU A 485 10.59 -9.21 38.50
N SER A 486 11.45 -10.19 38.79
CA SER A 486 11.03 -11.48 39.36
C SER A 486 10.38 -11.31 40.73
N GLN A 487 10.91 -10.40 41.56
CA GLN A 487 10.31 -10.06 42.85
C GLN A 487 8.94 -9.39 42.70
N ALA A 488 8.79 -8.45 41.77
CA ALA A 488 7.53 -7.76 41.50
C ALA A 488 6.46 -8.73 40.98
N LEU A 489 6.84 -9.69 40.12
CA LEU A 489 5.93 -10.68 39.57
C LEU A 489 5.73 -11.90 40.48
N ASN A 490 6.47 -12.00 41.59
CA ASN A 490 6.48 -13.16 42.49
C ASN A 490 6.68 -14.50 41.75
N ALA A 491 7.53 -14.49 40.72
CA ALA A 491 7.82 -15.63 39.86
C ALA A 491 9.20 -15.48 39.25
N ASP A 492 9.82 -16.58 38.84
CA ASP A 492 11.05 -16.51 38.05
C ASP A 492 10.73 -16.02 36.64
N VAL A 493 11.41 -14.95 36.22
CA VAL A 493 11.18 -14.27 34.94
C VAL A 493 12.45 -14.32 34.11
N ILE A 494 12.30 -14.67 32.83
CA ILE A 494 13.38 -14.61 31.84
C ILE A 494 12.90 -13.69 30.72
N ILE A 495 13.52 -12.52 30.59
CA ILE A 495 13.28 -11.64 29.44
C ILE A 495 14.00 -12.22 28.21
N GLU A 496 13.26 -12.40 27.13
CA GLU A 496 13.77 -12.89 25.85
C GLU A 496 14.17 -11.72 24.95
N SER A 497 13.33 -10.68 24.91
CA SER A 497 13.62 -9.44 24.18
C SER A 497 12.84 -8.25 24.75
N ILE A 498 13.41 -7.06 24.56
CA ILE A 498 12.75 -5.77 24.77
C ILE A 498 12.95 -4.98 23.48
N GLU A 499 11.86 -4.58 22.84
CA GLU A 499 11.87 -3.84 21.57
C GLU A 499 11.11 -2.52 21.74
N LEU A 500 11.73 -1.41 21.35
CA LEU A 500 11.12 -0.09 21.32
C LEU A 500 10.68 0.24 19.89
N THR A 501 9.48 0.79 19.74
CA THR A 501 9.09 1.49 18.52
C THR A 501 9.93 2.75 18.39
N ASP A 502 10.81 2.82 17.39
CA ASP A 502 11.59 4.03 17.08
C ASP A 502 11.33 4.46 15.65
N THR A 503 10.40 5.39 15.50
CA THR A 503 9.98 5.94 14.20
C THR A 503 10.92 7.02 13.67
N THR A 504 11.90 7.46 14.46
CA THR A 504 12.89 8.50 14.08
C THR A 504 14.06 7.92 13.30
N GLN A 505 14.31 6.61 13.44
CA GLN A 505 15.29 5.91 12.63
C GLN A 505 14.66 5.43 11.32
N PRO A 506 14.98 6.02 10.15
CA PRO A 506 14.69 5.35 8.90
C PRO A 506 15.43 4.01 8.92
N GLU A 507 14.74 2.90 8.67
CA GLU A 507 15.36 1.57 8.52
C GLU A 507 16.26 1.54 7.27
N ALA A 508 17.33 2.32 7.24
CA ALA A 508 18.27 2.44 6.13
C ALA A 508 19.23 1.24 6.03
N GLY A 509 18.99 0.15 6.78
CA GLY A 509 20.02 -0.82 7.12
C GLY A 509 19.86 -2.27 6.65
N ARG A 510 18.68 -2.77 6.25
CA ARG A 510 18.48 -4.24 6.12
C ARG A 510 18.09 -4.81 4.76
N LEU A 511 17.87 -4.00 3.73
CA LEU A 511 17.47 -4.49 2.39
C LEU A 511 18.36 -3.95 1.25
N LYS A 512 19.69 -3.93 1.44
CA LYS A 512 20.65 -3.66 0.33
C LYS A 512 21.07 -4.90 -0.46
N GLU A 513 20.58 -6.09 -0.14
CA GLU A 513 20.88 -7.31 -0.91
C GLU A 513 19.58 -7.98 -1.37
N SER A 514 19.24 -7.79 -2.65
CA SER A 514 18.38 -8.65 -3.52
C SER A 514 17.48 -7.91 -4.51
N LEU A 515 17.69 -6.60 -4.75
CA LEU A 515 17.16 -5.95 -5.96
C LEU A 515 17.97 -6.37 -7.21
N ILE A 516 17.87 -7.65 -7.56
CA ILE A 516 18.12 -8.13 -8.91
C ILE A 516 16.74 -8.26 -9.56
N CYS A 517 16.41 -7.29 -10.42
CA CYS A 517 15.35 -7.46 -11.40
C CYS A 517 15.71 -8.68 -12.28
N ASN A 518 15.14 -9.84 -11.99
CA ASN A 518 15.22 -10.99 -12.89
C ASN A 518 14.33 -10.71 -14.10
N ASP A 519 14.95 -10.26 -15.19
CA ASP A 519 14.37 -10.25 -16.53
C ASP A 519 14.15 -11.71 -16.99
N PRO A 520 12.89 -12.15 -17.23
CA PRO A 520 12.63 -13.53 -17.65
C PRO A 520 12.95 -13.80 -19.14
N ARG A 521 13.51 -12.84 -19.91
CA ARG A 521 13.66 -12.98 -21.37
C ARG A 521 15.04 -13.37 -21.90
N ARG A 522 15.99 -13.83 -21.07
CA ARG A 522 17.27 -14.37 -21.59
C ARG A 522 17.76 -15.64 -20.87
N LEU A 523 17.10 -16.76 -21.14
CA LEU A 523 17.70 -18.09 -21.06
C LEU A 523 17.37 -18.88 -22.34
N ARG A 524 17.98 -18.49 -23.46
CA ARG A 524 18.12 -19.39 -24.61
C ARG A 524 19.46 -20.12 -24.49
N LEU A 525 19.37 -21.40 -24.14
CA LEU A 525 20.45 -22.38 -24.23
C LEU A 525 20.97 -22.45 -25.67
N HIS A 526 22.21 -22.00 -25.88
CA HIS A 526 23.08 -22.52 -26.93
C HIS A 526 24.36 -23.02 -26.28
N ALA A 527 24.43 -24.34 -26.06
CA ALA A 527 25.68 -25.01 -25.78
C ALA A 527 26.44 -25.26 -27.09
N PRO A 528 27.77 -25.12 -27.08
CA PRO A 528 28.61 -26.05 -27.80
C PRO A 528 29.50 -26.81 -26.82
N VAL A 529 29.50 -28.13 -27.01
CA VAL A 529 30.39 -29.11 -26.41
C VAL A 529 31.85 -28.78 -26.69
N ARG A 530 32.72 -28.77 -25.66
CA ARG A 530 34.05 -29.44 -25.68
C ARG A 530 34.78 -29.39 -24.32
N SER A 531 34.95 -30.58 -23.76
CA SER A 531 36.11 -31.15 -23.06
C SER A 531 37.11 -30.25 -22.30
N GLY A 532 37.38 -30.61 -21.03
CA GLY A 532 38.75 -30.63 -20.51
C GLY A 532 38.96 -30.18 -19.05
N SER A 533 39.19 -31.16 -18.18
CA SER A 533 40.14 -31.15 -17.04
C SER A 533 40.00 -30.13 -15.88
N LEU A 534 39.54 -30.67 -14.74
CA LEU A 534 40.15 -30.64 -13.40
C LEU A 534 40.86 -29.36 -12.89
N ALA A 535 40.30 -28.88 -11.77
CA ALA A 535 40.96 -28.58 -10.49
C ALA A 535 40.96 -27.10 -10.02
N ARG A 536 40.54 -26.97 -8.75
CA ARG A 536 40.70 -25.86 -7.79
C ARG A 536 39.77 -24.65 -7.95
N LEU A 537 38.73 -24.61 -7.11
CA LEU A 537 38.65 -23.61 -6.04
C LEU A 537 37.67 -24.08 -4.96
N SER A 538 38.21 -24.53 -3.83
CA SER A 538 37.48 -24.64 -2.56
C SER A 538 37.63 -23.31 -1.82
N LEU A 539 36.53 -22.64 -1.52
CA LEU A 539 36.21 -21.98 -0.23
C LEU A 539 34.91 -21.16 -0.43
N PHE A 540 34.07 -21.12 0.60
CA PHE A 540 32.76 -20.45 0.69
C PHE A 540 31.56 -21.20 0.09
N LEU A 541 31.09 -22.22 0.80
CA LEU A 541 29.64 -22.49 0.92
C LEU A 541 29.36 -23.38 2.14
N SER A 542 29.21 -22.75 3.30
CA SER A 542 28.68 -23.40 4.52
C SER A 542 27.78 -22.43 5.24
N LEU A 543 26.55 -22.25 4.77
CA LEU A 543 25.39 -21.78 5.53
C LEU A 543 24.15 -21.82 4.61
N PHE A 544 23.04 -22.31 5.14
CA PHE A 544 21.70 -22.46 4.53
C PHE A 544 21.44 -23.68 3.63
N ILE A 545 21.31 -24.87 4.24
CA ILE A 545 20.26 -25.84 3.85
C ILE A 545 19.73 -26.51 5.11
N SER A 546 18.53 -26.14 5.55
CA SER A 546 17.60 -27.05 6.23
C SER A 546 16.18 -26.53 6.02
N ARG A 547 15.51 -27.07 5.00
CA ARG A 547 14.05 -27.09 4.92
C ARG A 547 13.65 -28.51 4.56
N SER A 548 13.06 -29.19 5.53
CA SER A 548 12.48 -30.52 5.39
C SER A 548 11.22 -30.43 4.52
N LEU A 549 11.23 -31.15 3.40
CA LEU A 549 10.01 -31.58 2.70
C LEU A 549 9.50 -32.85 3.39
N SER A 550 8.24 -32.85 3.83
CA SER A 550 7.49 -34.07 4.07
C SER A 550 6.41 -34.21 3.00
N VAL A 551 6.66 -35.10 2.05
CA VAL A 551 5.71 -35.61 1.06
C VAL A 551 5.01 -36.81 1.68
N ILE A 552 3.69 -36.74 1.87
CA ILE A 552 2.86 -37.90 2.23
C ILE A 552 2.39 -38.56 0.93
N VAL A 553 2.84 -39.80 0.70
CA VAL A 553 2.36 -40.70 -0.34
C VAL A 553 1.20 -41.51 0.23
N SER A 554 -0.03 -41.27 -0.24
CA SER A 554 -1.15 -42.19 -0.04
C SER A 554 -1.06 -43.34 -1.04
N ARG A 555 -1.09 -44.57 -0.54
CA ARG A 555 -1.14 -45.81 -1.32
C ARG A 555 -2.43 -46.53 -0.96
N GLU A 556 -3.38 -46.55 -1.89
CA GLU A 556 -4.57 -47.39 -1.83
C GLU A 556 -4.24 -48.85 -2.13
N LEU A 557 -5.00 -49.76 -1.49
CA LEU A 557 -5.58 -51.04 -1.97
C LEU A 557 -5.63 -52.08 -0.83
N PRO A 558 -6.62 -53.00 -0.83
CA PRO A 558 -7.55 -53.36 -1.91
C PRO A 558 -8.95 -52.75 -1.80
#